data_AF-A0A962NC63-F1
#
_entry.id   AF-A0A962NC63-F1
#
_cell.length_a   1.000
_cell.length_b   1.000
_cell.length_c   1.000
_cell.angle_alpha   90.00
_cell.angle_beta   90.00
_cell.angle_gamma   90.00
#
_symmetry.space_group_name_H-M   'P 1'
#
loop_
_entity.id
_entity.type
_entity.pdbx_description
1 polymer ?
#
loop_
_entity_poly.entity_id
_entity_poly.type
_entity_poly.pdbx_seq_one_letter_code
_entity_poly.pdbx_strand_id
1 'polypeptide(L)'
;HLPELVVKEAQGSGGYGMLIGPCSSKAEIEAYRRRILDAPERFIAQPTLDLSVVPTFVGDQQQPRHVDLRPFLLCGDKIQLVAGGLTRVAMKEGSLVVNSSQGGGVKDTWVLDR
;
A
#
# COMPACT_ATOMS: atom_id res chain seq x y z
N HIS A 1 7.82 -4.15 -19.13
CA HIS A 1 6.96 -3.37 -18.22
C HIS A 1 6.80 -3.94 -16.82
N LEU A 2 6.81 -5.28 -16.56
CA LEU A 2 6.74 -5.77 -15.17
C LEU A 2 7.73 -5.11 -14.18
N PRO A 3 8.98 -4.78 -14.56
CA PRO A 3 9.91 -4.06 -13.67
C PRO A 3 9.49 -2.63 -13.30
N GLU A 4 8.48 -2.06 -13.97
CA GLU A 4 8.01 -0.68 -13.76
C GLU A 4 6.65 -0.64 -13.03
N LEU A 5 6.02 -1.80 -12.84
CA LEU A 5 4.63 -1.91 -12.38
C LEU A 5 4.54 -2.54 -10.99
N VAL A 6 3.46 -2.23 -10.29
CA VAL A 6 2.98 -2.98 -9.14
C VAL A 6 1.90 -3.94 -9.60
N VAL A 7 2.07 -5.24 -9.37
CA VAL A 7 1.09 -6.28 -9.73
C VAL A 7 0.56 -6.94 -8.47
N LYS A 8 -0.75 -7.07 -8.35
CA LYS A 8 -1.41 -7.71 -7.20
C LYS A 8 -2.53 -8.65 -7.66
N GLU A 9 -2.82 -9.66 -6.86
CA GLU A 9 -3.98 -10.52 -7.09
C GLU A 9 -5.28 -9.72 -6.91
N ALA A 10 -6.22 -9.90 -7.84
CA ALA A 10 -7.51 -9.23 -7.86
C ALA A 10 -8.42 -9.73 -6.71
N GLN A 11 -8.32 -11.02 -6.40
CA GLN A 11 -9.05 -11.67 -5.31
C GLN A 11 -8.09 -11.96 -4.16
N GLY A 12 -8.03 -11.05 -3.19
CA GLY A 12 -7.18 -11.21 -2.01
C GLY A 12 -7.37 -10.07 -1.00
N SER A 13 -7.22 -10.39 0.29
CA SER A 13 -7.23 -9.42 1.38
C SER A 13 -5.84 -9.32 2.01
N GLY A 14 -5.35 -8.11 2.29
CA GLY A 14 -4.13 -7.90 3.07
C GLY A 14 -2.82 -7.78 2.28
N GLY A 15 -2.89 -7.63 0.95
CA GLY A 15 -1.72 -7.36 0.08
C GLY A 15 -0.64 -8.45 0.09
N TYR A 16 -1.01 -9.69 0.47
CA TYR A 16 -0.21 -10.86 0.16
C TYR A 16 -0.23 -11.10 -1.35
N GLY A 17 0.90 -11.54 -1.90
CA GLY A 17 1.00 -11.75 -3.34
C GLY A 17 0.97 -10.43 -4.14
N MET A 18 1.82 -9.47 -3.74
CA MET A 18 2.10 -8.29 -4.54
C MET A 18 3.55 -8.29 -5.04
N LEU A 19 3.74 -8.02 -6.32
CA LEU A 19 5.03 -7.71 -6.95
C LEU A 19 5.18 -6.20 -7.00
N ILE A 20 6.28 -5.66 -6.46
CA ILE A 20 6.68 -4.26 -6.66
C ILE A 20 7.85 -4.27 -7.64
N GLY A 21 7.57 -4.15 -8.93
CA GLY A 21 8.53 -4.31 -10.01
C GLY A 21 9.89 -3.65 -9.77
N PRO A 22 9.94 -2.34 -9.42
CA PRO A 22 11.20 -1.64 -9.20
C PRO A 22 12.04 -2.14 -8.01
N CYS A 23 11.41 -2.80 -7.04
CA CYS A 23 12.06 -3.30 -5.83
C CYS A 23 12.28 -4.82 -5.86
N SER A 24 11.91 -5.50 -6.95
CA SER A 24 11.98 -6.95 -7.06
C SER A 24 13.18 -7.40 -7.91
N SER A 25 13.74 -8.54 -7.54
CA SER A 25 14.78 -9.22 -8.31
C SER A 25 14.24 -9.76 -9.64
N LYS A 26 15.14 -10.00 -10.60
CA LYS A 26 14.78 -10.64 -11.88
C LYS A 26 14.11 -11.99 -11.69
N ALA A 27 14.55 -12.77 -10.69
CA ALA A 27 14.00 -14.09 -10.39
C ALA A 27 12.55 -13.98 -9.89
N GLU A 28 12.25 -13.02 -9.01
CA GLU A 28 10.89 -12.78 -8.52
C GLU A 28 9.97 -12.30 -9.62
N ILE A 29 10.45 -11.40 -10.50
CA ILE A 29 9.69 -10.90 -11.66
C ILE A 29 9.34 -12.06 -12.60
N GLU A 30 10.29 -12.95 -12.91
CA GLU A 30 10.03 -14.09 -13.78
C GLU A 30 9.12 -15.14 -13.14
N ALA A 31 9.23 -15.36 -11.84
CA ALA A 31 8.28 -16.20 -11.10
C ALA A 31 6.86 -15.61 -11.17
N TYR A 32 6.72 -14.28 -11.01
CA TYR A 32 5.44 -13.59 -11.14
C TYR A 32 4.90 -13.64 -12.57
N ARG A 33 5.75 -13.47 -13.57
CA ARG A 33 5.36 -13.57 -14.99
C ARG A 33 4.71 -14.91 -15.26
N ARG A 34 5.29 -16.02 -14.78
CA ARG A 34 4.72 -17.37 -14.96
C ARG A 34 3.34 -17.47 -14.32
N ARG A 35 3.17 -16.97 -13.10
CA ARG A 35 1.87 -16.96 -12.40
C ARG A 35 0.81 -16.15 -13.16
N ILE A 36 1.20 -15.00 -13.73
CA ILE A 36 0.30 -14.15 -14.54
C ILE A 36 -0.10 -14.88 -15.83
N LEU A 37 0.84 -15.53 -16.50
CA LEU A 37 0.53 -16.26 -17.75
C LEU A 37 -0.36 -17.48 -17.52
N ASP A 38 -0.23 -18.13 -16.36
CA ASP A 38 -1.05 -19.29 -15.97
C ASP A 38 -2.53 -18.91 -15.73
N ALA A 39 -2.79 -17.74 -15.13
CA ALA A 39 -4.14 -17.28 -14.81
C ALA A 39 -4.24 -15.73 -14.81
N PRO A 40 -4.24 -15.08 -15.99
CA PRO A 40 -4.11 -13.62 -16.10
C PRO A 40 -5.26 -12.84 -15.47
N GLU A 41 -6.48 -13.39 -15.50
CA GLU A 41 -7.69 -12.80 -14.92
C GLU A 41 -7.61 -12.63 -13.39
N ARG A 42 -6.68 -13.32 -12.73
CA ARG A 42 -6.46 -13.22 -11.30
C ARG A 42 -5.63 -12.01 -10.91
N PHE A 43 -5.06 -11.25 -11.84
CA PHE A 43 -4.12 -10.17 -11.53
C PHE A 43 -4.57 -8.83 -12.07
N ILE A 44 -4.18 -7.77 -11.36
CA ILE A 44 -4.24 -6.40 -11.86
C ILE A 44 -2.87 -5.74 -11.72
N ALA A 45 -2.57 -4.85 -12.66
CA ALA A 45 -1.32 -4.10 -12.67
C ALA A 45 -1.58 -2.60 -12.63
N GLN A 46 -0.71 -1.87 -11.94
CA GLN A 46 -0.79 -0.43 -11.75
C GLN A 46 0.61 0.15 -11.93
N PRO A 47 0.77 1.37 -12.47
CA PRO A 47 2.05 2.08 -12.41
C PRO A 47 2.54 2.17 -10.97
N THR A 48 3.85 2.10 -10.78
CA THR A 48 4.43 2.36 -9.45
C THR A 48 4.18 3.82 -9.09
N LEU A 49 3.57 4.06 -7.94
CA LEU A 49 3.31 5.40 -7.42
C LEU A 49 4.36 5.75 -6.36
N ASP A 50 4.87 6.97 -6.42
CA ASP A 50 5.64 7.55 -5.32
C ASP A 50 4.69 7.92 -4.18
N LEU A 51 4.54 7.00 -3.23
CA LEU A 51 3.72 7.24 -2.04
C LEU A 51 4.31 8.36 -1.20
N SER A 52 3.45 9.26 -0.73
CA SER A 52 3.86 10.28 0.24
C SER A 52 4.46 9.65 1.49
N VAL A 53 5.36 10.38 2.14
CA VAL A 53 6.01 9.95 3.39
C VAL A 53 5.60 10.83 4.55
N VAL A 54 5.59 10.26 5.76
CA VAL A 54 5.39 11.00 7.01
C VAL A 54 6.54 10.73 7.97
N PRO A 55 6.94 11.71 8.79
CA PRO A 55 7.90 11.49 9.86
C PRO A 55 7.42 10.40 10.81
N THR A 56 8.24 9.37 10.98
CA THR A 56 7.95 8.23 11.84
C THR A 56 9.18 7.92 12.68
N PHE A 57 8.97 7.77 13.99
CA PHE A 57 10.04 7.37 14.90
C PHE A 57 10.36 5.89 14.68
N VAL A 58 11.64 5.60 14.46
CA VAL A 58 12.19 4.25 14.42
C VAL A 58 13.35 4.23 15.41
N GLY A 59 13.12 3.61 16.56
CA GLY A 59 13.93 3.88 17.76
C GLY A 59 13.80 5.35 18.14
N ASP A 60 14.94 6.02 18.35
CA ASP A 60 15.00 7.42 18.79
C ASP A 60 15.17 8.42 17.63
N GLN A 61 15.10 7.96 16.38
CA GLN A 61 15.30 8.81 15.20
C GLN A 61 14.01 8.97 14.39
N GLN A 62 13.76 10.18 13.91
CA GLN A 62 12.72 10.42 12.92
C GLN A 62 13.23 10.06 11.53
N GLN A 63 12.50 9.19 10.84
CA GLN A 63 12.77 8.81 9.47
C GLN A 63 11.50 8.88 8.63
N PRO A 64 11.60 9.19 7.32
CA PRO A 64 10.44 9.15 6.44
C PRO A 64 9.96 7.71 6.27
N ARG A 65 8.65 7.51 6.33
CA ARG A 65 7.99 6.23 6.03
C ARG A 65 6.77 6.47 5.16
N HIS A 66 6.56 5.60 4.18
CA HIS A 66 5.40 5.69 3.29
C HIS A 66 4.11 5.51 4.06
N VAL A 67 3.11 6.30 3.69
CA VAL A 67 1.81 6.36 4.35
C VAL A 67 0.69 6.08 3.36
N ASP A 68 -0.38 5.48 3.85
CA ASP A 68 -1.68 5.53 3.19
C ASP A 68 -2.78 6.02 4.13
N LEU A 69 -3.82 6.60 3.55
CA LEU A 69 -4.98 7.10 4.28
C LEU A 69 -6.23 6.40 3.77
N ARG A 70 -6.99 5.81 4.70
CA ARG A 70 -8.30 5.23 4.45
C ARG A 70 -9.37 6.07 5.16
N PRO A 71 -10.00 7.04 4.47
CA PRO A 71 -11.15 7.73 5.00
C PRO A 71 -12.40 6.83 4.93
N PHE A 72 -13.43 7.19 5.68
CA PHE A 72 -14.70 6.46 5.74
C PHE A 72 -15.86 7.36 5.33
N LEU A 73 -16.62 6.90 4.33
CA LEU A 73 -17.87 7.50 3.89
C LEU A 73 -19.04 6.78 4.57
N LEU A 74 -19.96 7.55 5.16
CA LEU A 74 -21.22 7.07 5.70
C LEU A 74 -22.32 7.39 4.67
N CYS A 75 -23.00 6.34 4.18
CA CYS A 75 -24.05 6.45 3.18
C CYS A 75 -25.39 6.03 3.79
N GLY A 76 -26.31 6.97 3.94
CA GLY A 76 -27.72 6.74 4.27
C GLY A 76 -28.59 7.66 3.42
N ASP A 77 -29.56 8.35 4.01
CA ASP A 77 -30.34 9.40 3.33
C ASP A 77 -29.45 10.52 2.76
N LYS A 78 -28.25 10.69 3.34
CA LYS A 78 -27.19 11.58 2.88
C LYS A 78 -25.86 10.83 2.86
N ILE A 79 -24.95 11.30 2.01
CA ILE A 79 -23.56 10.85 1.99
C ILE A 79 -22.73 11.84 2.80
N GLN A 80 -21.98 11.34 3.79
CA GLN A 80 -21.14 12.15 4.66
C GLN A 80 -19.76 11.53 4.81
N LEU A 81 -18.73 12.37 4.82
CA LEU A 81 -17.35 11.96 5.11
C LEU A 81 -17.06 12.20 6.59
N VAL A 82 -16.48 11.22 7.27
CA VAL A 82 -16.00 11.40 8.64
C VAL A 82 -14.78 12.33 8.63
N ALA A 83 -14.70 13.27 9.58
CA ALA A 83 -13.53 14.12 9.78
C ALA A 83 -12.38 13.33 10.43
N GLY A 84 -11.85 12.35 9.69
CA GLY A 84 -10.82 11.43 10.14
C GLY A 84 -10.65 10.26 9.18
N GLY A 85 -9.84 9.29 9.60
CA GLY A 85 -9.57 8.09 8.81
C GLY A 85 -8.54 7.19 9.48
N LEU A 86 -8.39 5.99 8.93
CA LEU A 86 -7.31 5.09 9.30
C LEU A 86 -6.07 5.44 8.50
N THR A 87 -5.06 6.03 9.16
CA THR A 87 -3.74 6.22 8.56
C THR A 87 -2.87 5.01 8.86
N ARG A 88 -2.30 4.38 7.83
CA ARG A 88 -1.34 3.27 7.97
C ARG A 88 0.02 3.66 7.46
N VAL A 89 1.05 3.10 8.07
CA VAL A 89 2.45 3.45 7.81
C VAL A 89 3.26 2.18 7.56
N ALA A 90 4.08 2.18 6.51
CA ALA A 90 5.02 1.10 6.26
C ALA A 90 6.19 1.24 7.23
N MET A 91 6.35 0.33 8.20
CA MET A 91 7.39 0.46 9.22
C MET A 91 8.80 0.11 8.71
N LYS A 92 8.88 -0.79 7.73
CA LYS A 92 10.13 -1.16 7.08
C LYS A 92 10.62 -0.04 6.16
N GLU A 93 11.90 0.29 6.27
CA GLU A 93 12.55 1.29 5.42
C GLU A 93 12.39 0.96 3.93
N GLY A 94 12.03 1.98 3.13
CA GLY A 94 11.81 1.85 1.68
C GLY A 94 10.63 0.97 1.27
N SER A 95 9.86 0.42 2.21
CA SER A 95 8.71 -0.44 1.90
C SER A 95 7.50 0.39 1.50
N LEU A 96 6.84 -0.01 0.41
CA LEU A 96 5.51 0.50 0.02
C LEU A 96 4.37 -0.31 0.67
N VAL A 97 4.69 -1.34 1.45
CA VAL A 97 3.70 -2.22 2.08
C VAL A 97 3.30 -1.64 3.45
N VAL A 98 2.11 -1.06 3.48
CA VAL A 98 1.48 -0.43 4.66
C VAL A 98 0.48 -1.34 5.39
N ASN A 99 0.30 -2.58 4.93
CA ASN A 99 -0.68 -3.49 5.55
C ASN A 99 -0.21 -3.98 6.92
N SER A 100 -1.13 -3.98 7.88
CA SER A 100 -0.89 -4.40 9.26
C SER A 100 -0.45 -5.87 9.37
N SER A 101 -0.98 -6.75 8.50
CA SER A 101 -0.58 -8.17 8.42
C SER A 101 0.90 -8.37 8.09
N GLN A 102 1.58 -7.36 7.56
CA GLN A 102 3.01 -7.39 7.20
C GLN A 102 3.83 -6.38 8.00
N GLY A 103 3.38 -6.05 9.22
CA GLY A 103 4.10 -5.14 10.12
C GLY A 103 3.87 -3.66 9.84
N GLY A 104 2.80 -3.31 9.13
CA GLY A 104 2.33 -1.93 9.00
C GLY A 104 1.86 -1.37 10.34
N GLY A 105 2.29 -0.15 10.65
CA GLY A 105 1.83 0.61 11.81
C GLY A 105 0.59 1.45 11.49
N VAL A 106 0.04 2.08 12.51
CA VAL A 106 -1.07 3.04 12.37
C VAL A 106 -0.69 4.38 13.01
N LYS A 107 -1.26 5.46 12.49
CA LYS A 107 -1.17 6.80 13.07
C LYS A 107 -2.56 7.40 13.19
N ASP A 108 -2.68 8.35 14.11
CA ASP A 108 -3.87 9.18 14.21
C ASP A 108 -3.94 10.13 12.99
N THR A 109 -5.16 10.47 12.58
CA THR A 109 -5.42 11.35 11.42
C THR A 109 -6.12 12.61 11.90
N TRP A 110 -5.40 13.73 11.88
CA TRP A 110 -5.98 15.01 12.29
C TRP A 110 -6.51 15.78 11.09
N VAL A 111 -7.81 16.07 11.12
CA VAL A 111 -8.47 17.00 10.20
C VAL A 111 -8.69 18.28 10.98
N LEU A 112 -7.99 19.35 10.59
CA LEU A 112 -8.09 20.63 11.27
C LEU A 112 -9.24 21.44 10.68
N ASP A 113 -10.06 22.03 11.54
CA ASP A 113 -11.01 23.06 11.14
C ASP A 113 -10.25 24.31 10.65
N ARG A 114 -10.85 25.02 9.70
CA ARG A 114 -10.32 26.30 9.20
C ARG A 114 -10.84 27.47 10.01
#